data_AF-A0A8T5KGK1-F1
#
_entry.id   AF-A0A8T5KGK1-F1
#
_cell.length_a   1.000
_cell.length_b   1.000
_cell.length_c   1.000
_cell.angle_alpha   90.00
_cell.angle_beta   90.00
_cell.angle_gamma   90.00
#
_symmetry.space_group_name_H-M   'P 1'
#
loop_
_entity.id
_entity.type
_entity.pdbx_description
1 polymer ?
#
loop_
_entity_poly.entity_id
_entity_poly.type
_entity_poly.pdbx_seq_one_letter_code
_entity_poly.pdbx_strand_id
1 'polypeptide(L)'
;MIDDHWIEEQELGMIQITSDNVTLALRSLFRTDEPQARRCFAVLDDRAPAGKIITDDPAHPTWGVVWEASDGVTYLGGQLDPSVWAQVFAHLQREGDVLIGLWLDDPRQDLMPPNPSCDGRTLEFYDRLIGKGLDEYLHEIPEGCDIYRLDRDLIMSTEWGSGDVELAGGMDAWEERCLGYCLMQGNEILSEATVGPPSLGLREPGVFTQEEHRGKGYGT
;
A
#
# COMPACT_ATOMS: atom_id res chain seq x y z
N MET A 1 -11.99 -9.65 33.72
CA MET A 1 -12.42 -8.25 33.51
C MET A 1 -11.99 -7.94 32.11
N ILE A 2 -12.95 -7.90 31.19
CA ILE A 2 -12.73 -7.61 29.78
C ILE A 2 -12.87 -6.09 29.70
N ASP A 3 -11.87 -5.42 29.14
CA ASP A 3 -11.86 -3.95 28.99
C ASP A 3 -12.96 -3.52 28.03
N ASP A 4 -13.89 -2.71 28.55
CA ASP A 4 -15.10 -2.18 27.89
C ASP A 4 -14.80 -1.06 26.86
N HIS A 5 -13.63 -1.04 26.23
CA HIS A 5 -13.20 0.02 25.31
C HIS A 5 -13.31 -0.32 23.81
N TRP A 6 -13.92 -1.46 23.45
CA TRP A 6 -13.95 -1.95 22.05
C TRP A 6 -15.34 -2.00 21.40
N ILE A 7 -16.33 -1.29 21.94
CA ILE A 7 -17.68 -1.25 21.35
C ILE A 7 -18.12 0.20 21.19
N GLU A 8 -17.46 0.95 20.32
CA GLU A 8 -18.03 2.16 19.73
C GLU A 8 -18.40 1.85 18.28
N GLU A 9 -19.69 2.02 17.97
CA GLU A 9 -20.39 1.85 16.68
C GLU A 9 -20.67 0.42 16.19
N GLN A 10 -21.42 -0.36 16.99
CA GLN A 10 -22.33 -1.39 16.45
C GLN A 10 -23.57 -0.77 15.79
N GLU A 11 -23.39 0.06 14.76
CA GLU A 11 -24.49 0.35 13.85
C GLU A 11 -24.31 -0.52 12.60
N LEU A 12 -25.20 -1.52 12.46
CA LEU A 12 -25.53 -2.27 11.23
C LEU A 12 -24.66 -3.46 10.78
N GLY A 13 -23.88 -4.10 11.66
CA GLY A 13 -23.20 -5.37 11.34
C GLY A 13 -21.87 -5.19 10.61
N MET A 14 -21.20 -4.06 10.86
CA MET A 14 -19.83 -3.77 10.45
C MET A 14 -18.91 -3.93 11.66
N ILE A 15 -17.92 -4.82 11.59
CA ILE A 15 -16.95 -5.09 12.66
C ILE A 15 -15.56 -4.74 12.14
N GLN A 16 -14.90 -3.79 12.80
CA GLN A 16 -13.47 -3.55 12.59
C GLN A 16 -12.67 -4.53 13.47
N ILE A 17 -11.67 -5.17 12.88
CA ILE A 17 -10.76 -6.08 13.56
C ILE A 17 -9.31 -5.68 13.35
N THR A 18 -8.43 -6.23 14.18
CA THR A 18 -6.97 -6.15 14.02
C THR A 18 -6.45 -7.36 13.23
N SER A 19 -5.21 -7.25 12.73
CA SER A 19 -4.48 -8.32 12.04
C SER A 19 -4.45 -9.64 12.84
N ASP A 20 -4.31 -9.56 14.17
CA ASP A 20 -4.35 -10.71 15.09
C ASP A 20 -5.67 -11.52 15.02
N ASN A 21 -6.77 -10.91 14.59
CA ASN A 21 -8.08 -11.53 14.50
C ASN A 21 -8.44 -11.98 13.07
N VAL A 22 -7.53 -11.81 12.10
CA VAL A 22 -7.76 -12.23 10.72
C VAL A 22 -7.78 -13.76 10.64
N THR A 23 -8.94 -14.30 10.26
CA THR A 23 -9.08 -15.74 10.00
C THR A 23 -8.66 -16.08 8.58
N LEU A 24 -8.33 -17.36 8.34
CA LEU A 24 -8.07 -17.86 6.98
C LEU A 24 -9.29 -17.65 6.07
N ALA A 25 -10.51 -17.71 6.61
CA ALA A 25 -11.74 -17.47 5.87
C ALA A 25 -11.80 -16.02 5.36
N LEU A 26 -11.56 -15.03 6.23
CA LEU A 26 -11.52 -13.62 5.85
C LEU A 26 -10.41 -13.34 4.84
N ARG A 27 -9.20 -13.83 5.12
CA ARG A 27 -8.04 -13.65 4.24
C ARG A 27 -8.30 -14.22 2.83
N SER A 28 -9.08 -15.29 2.72
CA SER A 28 -9.41 -15.95 1.44
C SER A 28 -10.46 -15.22 0.61
N LEU A 29 -11.12 -14.19 1.16
CA LEU A 29 -12.05 -13.35 0.41
C LEU A 29 -11.34 -12.40 -0.57
N PHE A 30 -10.06 -12.12 -0.34
CA PHE A 30 -9.25 -11.20 -1.16
C PHE A 30 -8.45 -11.97 -2.21
N ARG A 31 -8.45 -11.45 -3.43
CA ARG A 31 -7.72 -12.10 -4.54
C ARG A 31 -6.28 -11.60 -4.57
N THR A 32 -5.35 -12.50 -4.88
CA THR A 32 -3.92 -12.14 -5.01
C THR A 32 -3.58 -11.54 -6.36
N ASP A 33 -4.52 -11.52 -7.31
CA ASP A 33 -4.39 -10.98 -8.66
C ASP A 33 -5.09 -9.61 -8.83
N GLU A 34 -5.47 -8.96 -7.73
CA GLU A 34 -5.96 -7.58 -7.79
C GLU A 34 -4.82 -6.59 -8.05
N PRO A 35 -5.11 -5.44 -8.68
CA PRO A 35 -4.15 -4.34 -8.76
C PRO A 35 -3.53 -4.06 -7.39
N GLN A 36 -2.20 -4.05 -7.33
CA GLN A 36 -1.43 -3.84 -6.10
C GLN A 36 -1.83 -4.73 -4.90
N ALA A 37 -2.37 -5.95 -5.10
CA ALA A 37 -2.91 -6.81 -4.03
C ALA A 37 -1.98 -6.97 -2.80
N ARG A 38 -0.67 -6.91 -2.99
CA ARG A 38 0.33 -6.98 -1.91
C ARG A 38 0.05 -6.03 -0.73
N ARG A 39 -0.50 -4.82 -0.97
CA ARG A 39 -0.76 -3.85 0.11
C ARG A 39 -1.91 -4.32 1.01
N CYS A 40 -2.96 -4.87 0.42
CA CYS A 40 -4.03 -5.57 1.15
C CYS A 40 -3.47 -6.62 2.10
N PHE A 41 -2.63 -7.52 1.56
CA PHE A 41 -2.04 -8.60 2.35
C PHE A 41 -0.99 -8.10 3.35
N ALA A 42 -0.36 -6.95 3.11
CA ALA A 42 0.53 -6.34 4.10
C ALA A 42 -0.26 -5.89 5.35
N VAL A 43 -1.47 -5.34 5.18
CA VAL A 43 -2.34 -5.00 6.31
C VAL A 43 -2.87 -6.28 7.00
N LEU A 44 -3.36 -7.25 6.21
CA LEU A 44 -3.88 -8.52 6.76
C LEU A 44 -2.83 -9.31 7.55
N ASP A 45 -1.58 -9.32 7.09
CA ASP A 45 -0.49 -10.13 7.65
C ASP A 45 0.39 -9.33 8.66
N ASP A 46 -0.10 -8.20 9.18
CA ASP A 46 0.57 -7.32 10.16
C ASP A 46 1.95 -6.79 9.72
N ARG A 47 2.10 -6.52 8.42
CA ARG A 47 3.33 -5.98 7.81
C ARG A 47 3.26 -4.49 7.54
N ALA A 48 2.05 -3.94 7.44
CA ALA A 48 1.77 -2.51 7.34
C ALA A 48 0.74 -2.15 8.44
N PRO A 49 1.20 -1.72 9.63
CA PRO A 49 0.33 -1.54 10.80
C PRO A 49 -0.66 -0.38 10.67
N ALA A 50 -0.45 0.54 9.73
CA ALA A 50 -1.34 1.66 9.48
C ALA A 50 -2.50 1.27 8.54
N GLY A 51 -3.42 0.42 9.00
CA GLY A 51 -4.57 0.00 8.18
C GLY A 51 -5.79 -0.41 8.99
N LYS A 52 -6.93 -0.57 8.30
CA LYS A 52 -8.18 -1.05 8.87
C LYS A 52 -8.66 -2.31 8.15
N ILE A 53 -9.21 -3.25 8.92
CA ILE A 53 -9.81 -4.48 8.42
C ILE A 53 -11.25 -4.49 8.93
N ILE A 54 -12.21 -4.52 8.02
CA ILE A 54 -13.63 -4.39 8.30
C ILE A 54 -14.37 -5.58 7.69
N THR A 55 -15.25 -6.25 8.44
CA THR A 55 -16.02 -7.43 7.98
C THR A 55 -17.38 -7.50 8.68
N ASP A 56 -18.25 -8.41 8.27
CA ASP A 56 -19.53 -8.70 8.93
C ASP A 56 -19.41 -9.64 10.13
N ASP A 57 -18.62 -10.70 9.97
CA ASP A 57 -18.42 -11.73 11.00
C ASP A 57 -16.98 -12.23 10.92
N PRO A 58 -16.13 -11.99 11.93
CA PRO A 58 -14.74 -12.45 11.89
C PRO A 58 -14.60 -13.98 11.84
N ALA A 59 -15.57 -14.73 12.36
CA ALA A 59 -15.55 -16.20 12.36
C ALA A 59 -16.09 -16.79 11.04
N HIS A 60 -17.09 -16.16 10.44
CA HIS A 60 -17.77 -16.63 9.21
C HIS A 60 -18.03 -15.49 8.21
N PRO A 61 -16.97 -14.83 7.69
CA PRO A 61 -17.10 -13.61 6.93
C PRO A 61 -17.72 -13.89 5.55
N THR A 62 -18.70 -13.07 5.16
CA THR A 62 -19.25 -13.08 3.79
C THR A 62 -18.65 -11.98 2.93
N TRP A 63 -18.15 -10.92 3.56
CA TRP A 63 -17.40 -9.84 2.92
C TRP A 63 -16.30 -9.30 3.81
N GLY A 64 -15.35 -8.60 3.20
CA GLY A 64 -14.29 -7.89 3.90
C GLY A 64 -13.88 -6.64 3.16
N VAL A 65 -13.46 -5.62 3.89
CA VAL A 65 -12.81 -4.43 3.34
C VAL A 65 -11.49 -4.23 4.07
N VAL A 66 -10.42 -4.06 3.30
CA VAL A 66 -9.09 -3.69 3.82
C VAL A 66 -8.76 -2.31 3.30
N TRP A 67 -8.46 -1.39 4.20
CA TRP A 67 -8.03 -0.02 3.89
C TRP A 67 -6.61 0.17 4.40
N GLU A 68 -5.72 0.52 3.49
CA GLU A 68 -4.32 0.86 3.76
C GLU A 68 -4.20 2.38 3.92
N ALA A 69 -3.75 2.85 5.09
CA ALA A 69 -3.95 4.24 5.49
C ALA A 69 -2.98 5.24 4.84
N SER A 70 -1.81 4.82 4.33
CA SER A 70 -0.81 5.73 3.76
C SER A 70 -1.34 6.42 2.51
N ASP A 71 -1.86 5.62 1.57
CA ASP A 71 -2.39 6.15 0.30
C ASP A 71 -3.92 6.00 0.21
N GLY A 72 -4.57 5.43 1.23
CA GLY A 72 -6.01 5.20 1.23
C GLY A 72 -6.46 4.03 0.35
N VAL A 73 -5.55 3.15 -0.09
CA VAL A 73 -5.87 2.07 -1.03
C VAL A 73 -6.79 1.05 -0.37
N THR A 74 -7.93 0.81 -1.01
CA THR A 74 -9.05 0.05 -0.45
C THR A 74 -9.35 -1.17 -1.30
N TYR A 75 -9.44 -2.32 -0.64
CA TYR A 75 -9.66 -3.63 -1.25
C TYR A 75 -10.97 -4.22 -0.77
N LEU A 76 -11.71 -4.85 -1.69
CA LEU A 76 -13.06 -5.38 -1.44
C LEU A 76 -13.06 -6.90 -1.60
N GLY A 77 -13.20 -7.66 -0.51
CA GLY A 77 -13.28 -9.12 -0.54
C GLY A 77 -14.72 -9.64 -0.42
N GLY A 78 -15.01 -10.75 -1.09
CA GLY A 78 -16.28 -11.46 -0.94
C GLY A 78 -17.49 -10.76 -1.58
N GLN A 79 -18.67 -10.92 -0.97
CA GLN A 79 -19.94 -10.39 -1.48
C GLN A 79 -20.37 -9.14 -0.73
N LEU A 80 -19.96 -7.97 -1.24
CA LEU A 80 -20.31 -6.68 -0.65
C LEU A 80 -21.58 -6.11 -1.29
N ASP A 81 -22.62 -5.89 -0.50
CA ASP A 81 -23.85 -5.23 -0.95
C ASP A 81 -23.63 -3.70 -1.10
N PRO A 82 -24.24 -3.03 -2.11
CA PRO A 82 -24.08 -1.59 -2.32
C PRO A 82 -24.41 -0.73 -1.09
N SER A 83 -25.40 -1.11 -0.28
CA SER A 83 -25.79 -0.35 0.91
C SER A 83 -24.79 -0.51 2.06
N VAL A 84 -24.19 -1.69 2.19
CA VAL A 84 -23.10 -1.94 3.15
C VAL A 84 -21.86 -1.18 2.71
N TRP A 85 -21.51 -1.28 1.43
CA TRP A 85 -20.38 -0.56 0.87
C TRP A 85 -20.48 0.94 1.07
N ALA A 86 -21.64 1.55 0.81
CA ALA A 86 -21.86 2.99 1.04
C ALA A 86 -21.57 3.41 2.49
N GLN A 87 -21.88 2.56 3.47
CA GLN A 87 -21.61 2.82 4.88
C GLN A 87 -20.12 2.70 5.19
N VAL A 88 -19.46 1.62 4.73
CA VAL A 88 -18.02 1.42 4.91
C VAL A 88 -17.25 2.56 4.26
N PHE A 89 -17.61 2.93 3.02
CA PHE A 89 -17.00 4.04 2.30
C PHE A 89 -17.13 5.36 3.07
N ALA A 90 -18.34 5.68 3.56
CA ALA A 90 -18.56 6.89 4.36
C ALA A 90 -17.83 6.87 5.71
N HIS A 91 -17.56 5.69 6.27
CA HIS A 91 -16.70 5.52 7.45
C HIS A 91 -15.24 5.81 7.09
N LEU A 92 -14.70 5.17 6.06
CA LEU A 92 -13.31 5.35 5.63
C LEU A 92 -13.01 6.78 5.15
N GLN A 93 -13.95 7.43 4.47
CA GLN A 93 -13.78 8.83 4.04
C GLN A 93 -13.63 9.83 5.20
N ARG A 94 -14.07 9.48 6.41
CA ARG A 94 -13.84 10.31 7.61
C ARG A 94 -12.42 10.18 8.14
N GLU A 95 -11.73 9.10 7.78
CA GLU A 95 -10.37 8.77 8.20
C GLU A 95 -9.33 9.33 7.23
N GLY A 96 -9.63 9.27 5.92
CA GLY A 96 -8.73 9.76 4.89
C GLY A 96 -9.24 9.49 3.49
N ASP A 97 -8.31 9.49 2.54
CA ASP A 97 -8.62 9.17 1.15
C ASP A 97 -9.04 7.70 1.01
N VAL A 98 -9.88 7.43 0.00
CA VAL A 98 -10.38 6.09 -0.31
C VAL A 98 -10.14 5.86 -1.80
N LEU A 99 -9.05 5.16 -2.11
CA LEU A 99 -8.61 4.85 -3.47
C LEU A 99 -8.96 3.40 -3.79
N ILE A 100 -9.65 3.17 -4.91
CA ILE A 100 -10.07 1.82 -5.30
C ILE A 100 -9.52 1.52 -6.69
N GLY A 101 -8.64 0.53 -6.76
CA GLY A 101 -8.08 0.02 -8.01
C GLY A 101 -8.78 -1.29 -8.39
N LEU A 102 -9.51 -1.29 -9.51
CA LEU A 102 -10.17 -2.47 -10.05
C LEU A 102 -9.74 -2.72 -11.50
N TRP A 103 -9.83 -3.98 -11.92
CA TRP A 103 -9.78 -4.32 -13.35
C TRP A 103 -10.94 -3.66 -14.09
N LEU A 104 -10.73 -3.33 -15.37
CA LEU A 104 -11.74 -2.64 -16.19
C LEU A 104 -13.02 -3.47 -16.39
N ASP A 105 -12.90 -4.79 -16.34
CA ASP A 105 -14.00 -5.75 -16.47
C ASP A 105 -14.45 -6.32 -15.12
N ASP A 106 -13.97 -5.78 -14.00
CA ASP A 106 -14.37 -6.24 -12.68
C ASP A 106 -15.83 -5.86 -12.39
N PRO A 107 -16.71 -6.80 -11.99
CA PRO A 107 -18.10 -6.49 -11.69
C PRO A 107 -18.27 -5.54 -10.50
N ARG A 108 -17.26 -5.40 -9.63
CA ARG A 108 -17.29 -4.44 -8.50
C ARG A 108 -17.22 -2.99 -8.95
N GLN A 109 -16.95 -2.72 -10.23
CA GLN A 109 -17.09 -1.38 -10.81
C GLN A 109 -18.49 -0.80 -10.56
N ASP A 110 -19.53 -1.64 -10.51
CA ASP A 110 -20.91 -1.24 -10.22
C ASP A 110 -21.12 -0.75 -8.77
N LEU A 111 -20.16 -1.02 -7.87
CA LEU A 111 -20.19 -0.54 -6.48
C LEU A 111 -19.57 0.86 -6.33
N MET A 112 -18.85 1.37 -7.35
CA MET A 112 -18.10 2.60 -7.21
C MET A 112 -19.01 3.81 -7.01
N PRO A 113 -18.69 4.71 -6.07
CA PRO A 113 -19.50 5.90 -5.83
C PRO A 113 -19.52 6.79 -7.08
N PRO A 114 -20.65 7.45 -7.37
CA PRO A 114 -20.72 8.37 -8.49
C PRO A 114 -19.88 9.62 -8.21
N ASN A 115 -19.16 10.12 -9.22
CA ASN A 115 -18.33 11.33 -9.18
C ASN A 115 -17.09 11.23 -8.26
N PRO A 116 -16.08 10.42 -8.64
CA PRO A 116 -14.84 10.37 -7.87
C PRO A 116 -14.09 11.70 -7.95
N SER A 117 -13.37 12.07 -6.89
CA SER A 117 -12.52 13.27 -6.85
C SER A 117 -11.38 13.21 -7.88
N CYS A 118 -10.95 11.98 -8.23
CA CYS A 118 -9.98 11.69 -9.27
C CYS A 118 -10.34 10.37 -9.97
N ASP A 119 -10.00 10.26 -11.25
CA ASP A 119 -10.12 9.03 -12.03
C ASP A 119 -8.84 8.85 -12.85
N GLY A 120 -8.39 7.61 -13.00
CA GLY A 120 -7.08 7.30 -13.54
C GLY A 120 -6.92 5.84 -13.93
N ARG A 121 -5.79 5.53 -14.55
CA ARG A 121 -5.42 4.16 -14.91
C ARG A 121 -4.00 3.89 -14.48
N THR A 122 -3.79 2.70 -13.94
CA THR A 122 -2.47 2.18 -13.59
C THR A 122 -2.12 1.04 -14.52
N LEU A 123 -0.86 0.96 -14.94
CA LEU A 123 -0.34 -0.19 -15.66
C LEU A 123 0.27 -1.16 -14.65
N GLU A 124 -0.25 -2.38 -14.62
CA GLU A 124 0.27 -3.46 -13.79
C GLU A 124 1.14 -4.41 -14.64
N PHE A 125 2.23 -4.90 -14.05
CA PHE A 125 3.22 -5.72 -14.75
C PHE A 125 3.38 -7.09 -14.06
N TYR A 126 2.53 -8.06 -14.39
CA TYR A 126 2.58 -9.41 -13.80
C TYR A 126 3.53 -10.38 -14.51
N ASP A 127 3.80 -10.18 -15.80
CA ASP A 127 4.62 -11.09 -16.61
C ASP A 127 6.13 -10.77 -16.55
N ARG A 128 6.63 -10.41 -15.37
CA ARG A 128 8.07 -10.18 -15.19
C ARG A 128 8.79 -11.50 -14.96
N LEU A 129 9.87 -11.74 -15.71
CA LEU A 129 10.71 -12.92 -15.53
C LEU A 129 11.39 -12.88 -14.16
N ILE A 130 10.91 -13.72 -13.23
CA ILE A 130 11.53 -13.87 -11.91
C ILE A 130 12.96 -14.40 -12.07
N GLY A 131 13.91 -13.76 -11.40
CA GLY A 131 15.32 -14.17 -11.40
C GLY A 131 16.15 -13.62 -12.56
N LYS A 132 15.57 -12.86 -13.50
CA LYS A 132 16.35 -11.98 -14.37
C LYS A 132 16.48 -10.62 -13.71
N GLY A 133 17.71 -10.25 -13.34
CA GLY A 133 18.02 -8.93 -12.79
C GLY A 133 17.83 -7.83 -13.83
N LEU A 134 18.03 -6.59 -13.40
CA LEU A 134 17.99 -5.40 -14.27
C LEU A 134 19.38 -5.05 -14.82
N ASP A 135 20.34 -5.98 -14.77
CA ASP A 135 21.75 -5.73 -15.08
C ASP A 135 21.96 -5.12 -16.48
N GLU A 136 21.12 -5.51 -17.46
CA GLU A 136 21.19 -4.97 -18.83
C GLU A 136 20.74 -3.51 -18.95
N TYR A 137 20.00 -3.01 -17.95
CA TYR A 137 19.52 -1.64 -17.84
C TYR A 137 20.39 -0.79 -16.92
N LEU A 138 21.38 -1.38 -16.23
CA LEU A 138 22.32 -0.63 -15.42
C LEU A 138 23.21 0.21 -16.33
N HIS A 139 22.98 1.52 -16.31
CA HIS A 139 23.83 2.50 -16.96
C HIS A 139 25.00 2.89 -16.06
N GLU A 140 26.05 3.47 -16.66
CA GLU A 140 27.10 4.10 -15.88
C GLU A 140 26.50 5.23 -15.04
N ILE A 141 26.95 5.33 -13.78
CA ILE A 141 26.55 6.43 -12.90
C ILE A 141 26.99 7.75 -13.56
N PRO A 142 26.09 8.75 -13.68
CA PRO A 142 26.44 10.04 -14.27
C PRO A 142 27.65 10.69 -13.60
N GLU A 143 28.46 11.41 -14.37
CA GLU A 143 29.67 12.05 -13.85
C GLU A 143 29.36 13.00 -12.68
N GLY A 144 30.14 12.88 -11.61
CA GLY A 144 29.97 13.68 -10.39
C GLY A 144 28.77 13.28 -9.53
N CYS A 145 28.13 12.14 -9.84
CA CYS A 145 27.10 11.55 -9.01
C CYS A 145 27.58 10.26 -8.36
N ASP A 146 26.96 9.90 -7.24
CA ASP A 146 27.19 8.66 -6.50
C ASP A 146 25.85 8.07 -6.06
N ILE A 147 25.78 6.75 -5.89
CA ILE A 147 24.61 6.07 -5.35
C ILE A 147 24.85 5.73 -3.88
N TYR A 148 23.92 6.11 -3.01
CA TYR A 148 23.97 5.82 -1.58
C TYR A 148 22.80 4.93 -1.18
N ARG A 149 23.05 4.00 -0.26
CA ARG A 149 21.98 3.31 0.47
C ARG A 149 21.38 4.31 1.46
N LEU A 150 20.05 4.45 1.46
CA LEU A 150 19.35 5.29 2.42
C LEU A 150 19.55 4.74 3.84
N ASP A 151 20.21 5.52 4.68
CA ASP A 151 20.29 5.34 6.13
C ASP A 151 19.20 6.17 6.83
N ARG A 152 19.25 6.23 8.17
CA ARG A 152 18.27 6.96 9.00
C ARG A 152 18.17 8.45 8.67
N ASP A 153 19.28 9.08 8.27
CA ASP A 153 19.29 10.51 8.00
C ASP A 153 18.85 10.79 6.55
N LEU A 154 19.31 9.96 5.61
CA LEU A 154 18.95 10.08 4.20
C LEU A 154 17.49 9.76 3.93
N ILE A 155 16.91 8.71 4.54
CA ILE A 155 15.49 8.40 4.36
C ILE A 155 14.60 9.56 4.81
N MET A 156 14.96 10.27 5.88
CA MET A 156 14.17 11.42 6.34
C MET A 156 14.31 12.66 5.44
N SER A 157 15.23 12.62 4.49
CA SER A 157 15.47 13.70 3.51
C SER A 157 14.84 13.41 2.14
N THR A 158 14.22 12.25 1.94
CA THR A 158 13.52 11.89 0.71
C THR A 158 12.10 12.46 0.67
N GLU A 159 11.49 12.55 -0.50
CA GLU A 159 10.12 13.06 -0.71
C GLU A 159 9.10 12.28 0.14
N TRP A 160 9.20 10.95 0.13
CA TRP A 160 8.26 10.08 0.85
C TRP A 160 8.76 9.60 2.21
N GLY A 161 9.89 10.14 2.69
CA GLY A 161 10.66 9.59 3.79
C GLY A 161 9.86 9.33 5.07
N SER A 162 9.16 10.36 5.56
CA SER A 162 8.35 10.24 6.77
C SER A 162 7.19 9.25 6.60
N GLY A 163 6.53 9.26 5.44
CA GLY A 163 5.42 8.35 5.14
C GLY A 163 5.88 6.89 5.05
N ASP A 164 6.99 6.63 4.36
CA ASP A 164 7.57 5.29 4.24
C ASP A 164 7.98 4.70 5.60
N VAL A 165 8.54 5.55 6.47
CA VAL A 165 8.93 5.14 7.84
C VAL A 165 7.70 4.87 8.70
N GLU A 166 6.66 5.70 8.62
CA GLU A 166 5.40 5.49 9.33
C GLU A 166 4.70 4.20 8.86
N LEU A 167 4.60 4.00 7.54
CA LEU A 167 4.02 2.81 6.92
C LEU A 167 4.73 1.52 7.36
N ALA A 168 6.04 1.56 7.54
CA ALA A 168 6.81 0.42 8.02
C ALA A 168 6.57 0.11 9.51
N GLY A 169 5.93 1.01 10.27
CA GLY A 169 5.77 0.92 11.72
C GLY A 169 6.91 1.58 12.51
N GLY A 170 7.62 2.52 11.91
CA GLY A 170 8.71 3.28 12.51
C GLY A 170 10.10 2.93 11.96
N MET A 171 11.10 3.74 12.35
CA MET A 171 12.46 3.69 11.79
C MET A 171 13.13 2.32 11.93
N ASP A 172 13.02 1.71 13.11
CA ASP A 172 13.66 0.40 13.37
C ASP A 172 13.04 -0.71 12.49
N ALA A 173 11.72 -0.65 12.28
CA ALA A 173 11.02 -1.60 11.40
C ALA A 173 11.36 -1.36 9.92
N TRP A 174 11.52 -0.09 9.53
CA TRP A 174 11.97 0.29 8.19
C TRP A 174 13.38 -0.25 7.91
N GLU A 175 14.33 -0.12 8.84
CA GLU A 175 15.69 -0.67 8.67
C GLU A 175 15.70 -2.20 8.59
N GLU A 176 14.81 -2.88 9.32
CA GLU A 176 14.70 -4.35 9.31
C GLU A 176 14.10 -4.88 8.00
N ARG A 177 13.06 -4.21 7.47
CA ARG A 177 12.17 -4.79 6.46
C ARG A 177 12.21 -4.08 5.12
N CYS A 178 12.57 -2.80 5.09
CA CYS A 178 12.57 -1.95 3.92
C CYS A 178 14.00 -1.70 3.42
N LEU A 179 14.11 -1.16 2.21
CA LEU A 179 15.38 -0.64 1.70
C LEU A 179 15.16 0.46 0.69
N GLY A 180 16.18 1.26 0.45
CA GLY A 180 16.15 2.27 -0.60
C GLY A 180 17.53 2.81 -0.91
N TYR A 181 17.63 3.46 -2.05
CA TYR A 181 18.83 4.07 -2.58
C TYR A 181 18.52 5.47 -3.11
N CYS A 182 19.50 6.35 -3.10
CA CYS A 182 19.41 7.63 -3.79
C CYS A 182 20.64 7.86 -4.67
N LEU A 183 20.42 8.54 -5.79
CA LEU A 183 21.45 9.14 -6.60
C LEU A 183 21.69 10.56 -6.08
N MET A 184 22.92 10.87 -5.71
CA MET A 184 23.29 12.16 -5.18
C MET A 184 24.37 12.85 -6.01
N GLN A 185 24.31 14.18 -6.06
CA GLN A 185 25.41 15.03 -6.54
C GLN A 185 25.80 16.00 -5.43
N GLY A 186 26.97 15.77 -4.82
CA GLY A 186 27.33 16.46 -3.58
C GLY A 186 26.35 16.11 -2.44
N ASN A 187 25.65 17.11 -1.91
CA ASN A 187 24.69 16.94 -0.82
C ASN A 187 23.22 16.93 -1.29
N GLU A 188 22.99 16.93 -2.60
CA GLU A 188 21.65 16.98 -3.19
C GLU A 188 21.21 15.59 -3.62
N ILE A 189 19.99 15.19 -3.24
CA ILE A 189 19.33 13.99 -3.75
C ILE A 189 18.68 14.35 -5.10
N LEU A 190 19.10 13.70 -6.17
CA LEU A 190 18.57 13.92 -7.52
C LEU A 190 17.38 13.00 -7.83
N SER A 191 17.52 11.75 -7.40
CA SER A 191 16.51 10.71 -7.54
C SER A 191 16.67 9.70 -6.41
N GLU A 192 15.58 9.08 -6.04
CA GLU A 192 15.48 8.15 -4.93
C GLU A 192 14.56 7.01 -5.28
N ALA A 193 14.84 5.85 -4.69
CA ALA A 193 14.01 4.68 -4.79
C ALA A 193 13.89 4.04 -3.41
N THR A 194 12.67 3.84 -2.93
CA THR A 194 12.38 3.11 -1.69
C THR A 194 11.62 1.85 -2.01
N VAL A 195 11.76 0.86 -1.14
CA VAL A 195 11.16 -0.45 -1.28
C VAL A 195 10.56 -0.81 0.07
N GLY A 196 9.23 -0.89 0.09
CA GLY A 196 8.45 -1.19 1.30
C GLY A 196 8.63 -2.61 1.83
N PRO A 197 7.92 -2.95 2.92
CA PRO A 197 7.99 -4.26 3.54
C PRO A 197 7.51 -5.36 2.57
N PRO A 198 8.07 -6.58 2.65
CA PRO A 198 7.68 -7.67 1.77
C PRO A 198 6.27 -8.19 2.09
N SER A 199 5.50 -8.48 1.05
CA SER A 199 4.17 -9.11 1.14
C SER A 199 3.93 -9.98 -0.08
N LEU A 200 3.28 -11.13 0.10
CA LEU A 200 3.09 -12.16 -0.95
C LEU A 200 4.39 -12.60 -1.66
N GLY A 201 5.54 -12.53 -0.97
CA GLY A 201 6.86 -12.82 -1.57
C GLY A 201 7.35 -11.75 -2.57
N LEU A 202 6.67 -10.60 -2.64
CA LEU A 202 7.00 -9.45 -3.46
C LEU A 202 7.37 -8.24 -2.61
N ARG A 203 7.96 -7.22 -3.25
CA ARG A 203 8.19 -5.90 -2.66
C ARG A 203 7.77 -4.82 -3.66
N GLU A 204 7.34 -3.68 -3.14
CA GLU A 204 6.94 -2.53 -3.94
C GLU A 204 8.06 -1.50 -4.00
N PRO A 205 8.70 -1.28 -5.17
CA PRO A 205 9.55 -0.13 -5.35
C PRO A 205 8.72 1.13 -5.67
N GLY A 206 8.96 2.21 -4.94
CA GLY A 206 8.63 3.57 -5.35
C GLY A 206 9.89 4.24 -5.89
N VAL A 207 9.77 5.00 -6.98
CA VAL A 207 10.88 5.81 -7.52
C VAL A 207 10.40 7.24 -7.68
N PHE A 208 11.18 8.17 -7.14
CA PHE A 208 10.95 9.60 -7.29
C PHE A 208 12.19 10.27 -7.86
N THR A 209 11.98 11.18 -8.81
CA THR A 209 13.03 12.05 -9.31
C THR A 209 12.56 13.48 -9.08
N GLN A 210 13.42 14.26 -8.43
CA GLN A 210 13.18 15.68 -8.16
C GLN A 210 12.86 16.41 -9.46
N GLU A 211 11.91 17.35 -9.41
CA GLU A 211 11.28 17.90 -10.62
C GLU A 211 12.30 18.49 -11.61
N GLU A 212 13.32 19.17 -11.09
CA GLU A 212 14.40 19.80 -11.85
C GLU A 212 15.35 18.80 -12.55
N HIS A 213 15.25 17.53 -12.17
CA HIS A 213 16.12 16.44 -12.64
C HIS A 213 15.38 15.38 -13.47
N ARG A 214 14.08 15.54 -13.68
CA ARG A 214 13.27 14.64 -14.54
C ARG A 214 13.75 14.67 -15.99
N GLY A 215 13.52 13.56 -16.71
CA GLY A 215 13.87 13.41 -18.13
C GLY A 215 15.37 13.15 -18.41
N LYS A 216 16.19 13.02 -17.36
CA LYS A 216 17.64 12.74 -17.48
C LYS A 216 18.01 11.26 -17.31
N GLY A 217 17.04 10.40 -17.03
CA GLY A 217 17.24 8.95 -16.84
C GLY A 217 17.64 8.53 -15.42
N TYR A 218 17.70 9.45 -14.46
CA TYR A 218 18.21 9.16 -13.09
C TYR A 218 17.37 8.19 -12.26
N GLY A 219 16.09 8.00 -12.59
CA GLY A 219 15.23 7.03 -11.91
C GLY A 219 15.29 5.61 -12.49
N THR A 220 16.10 5.36 -13.52
CA THR A 220 16.30 4.02 -14.12
C THR A 220 17.35 3.26 -13.33
#